data_AF-A0A7C7ECT1-F1
#
_entry.id   AF-A0A7C7ECT1-F1
#
_cell.length_a   1.000
_cell.length_b   1.000
_cell.length_c   1.000
_cell.angle_alpha   90.00
_cell.angle_beta   90.00
_cell.angle_gamma   90.00
#
_symmetry.space_group_name_H-M   'P 1'
#
loop_
_entity.id
_entity.type
_entity.pdbx_description
1 polymer ?
#
loop_
_entity_poly.entity_id
_entity_poly.type
_entity_poly.pdbx_seq_one_letter_code
_entity_poly.pdbx_strand_id
1 'polypeptide(L)' 'MGIKVGDDAKTALKAYSTKYKRVISRHTNEELEGWFHVGDEAIIIFDFDKSDNTVVNSTVTPDSDVEEIILAYWKHFN' A
#
# COMPACT_ATOMS: atom_id res chain seq x y z
N MET A 1 9.70 -7.55 -5.24
CA MET A 1 9.56 -7.09 -6.64
C MET A 1 10.39 -5.83 -6.89
N GLY A 2 11.63 -5.76 -6.38
CA GLY A 2 12.56 -4.66 -6.63
C GLY A 2 12.17 -3.27 -6.11
N ILE A 3 10.89 -3.03 -5.80
CA ILE A 3 10.38 -1.74 -5.32
C ILE A 3 11.10 -1.29 -4.06
N LYS A 4 11.52 -0.03 -4.05
CA LYS A 4 12.22 0.63 -2.96
C LYS A 4 11.61 2.01 -2.70
N VAL A 5 11.97 2.59 -1.55
CA VAL A 5 11.68 3.99 -1.24
C VAL A 5 12.27 4.89 -2.33
N GLY A 6 11.49 5.88 -2.77
CA GLY A 6 11.81 6.78 -3.87
C GLY A 6 11.49 6.26 -5.27
N ASP A 7 10.91 5.05 -5.42
CA ASP A 7 10.29 4.65 -6.68
C ASP A 7 8.90 5.31 -6.81
N ASP A 8 8.45 5.55 -8.04
CA ASP A 8 7.15 6.16 -8.30
C ASP A 8 5.98 5.19 -8.05
N ALA A 9 4.84 5.75 -7.61
CA ALA A 9 3.63 5.01 -7.29
C ALA A 9 3.13 4.17 -8.47
N LYS A 10 3.19 4.68 -9.70
CA LYS A 10 2.76 3.92 -10.89
C LYS A 10 3.57 2.63 -11.05
N THR A 11 4.88 2.69 -10.87
CA THR A 11 5.77 1.52 -10.92
C THR A 11 5.45 0.55 -9.79
N ALA A 12 5.35 1.04 -8.54
CA ALA A 12 5.07 0.22 -7.37
C ALA A 12 3.70 -0.49 -7.45
N LEU A 13 2.64 0.28 -7.69
CA LEU A 13 1.26 -0.21 -7.75
C LEU A 13 1.08 -1.19 -8.90
N LYS A 14 1.66 -0.94 -10.08
CA LYS A 14 1.61 -1.87 -11.21
C LYS A 14 2.33 -3.19 -10.89
N ALA A 15 3.50 -3.13 -10.24
CA ALA A 15 4.25 -4.33 -9.89
C ALA A 15 3.46 -5.24 -8.93
N TYR A 16 2.76 -4.67 -7.94
CA TYR A 16 2.04 -5.44 -6.93
C TYR A 16 0.63 -5.85 -7.35
N SER A 17 -0.13 -4.99 -8.03
CA SER A 17 -1.50 -5.29 -8.49
C SER A 17 -1.57 -6.46 -9.48
N THR A 18 -0.48 -6.74 -10.22
CA THR A 18 -0.43 -7.90 -11.14
C THR A 18 -0.33 -9.25 -10.42
N LYS A 19 0.07 -9.27 -9.14
CA LYS A 19 0.32 -10.52 -8.40
C LYS A 19 -0.51 -10.68 -7.15
N TYR A 20 -0.91 -9.57 -6.54
CA TYR A 20 -1.54 -9.57 -5.23
C TYR A 20 -2.89 -8.85 -5.27
N LYS A 21 -3.80 -9.30 -4.42
CA LYS A 21 -5.10 -8.67 -4.26
C LYS A 21 -4.97 -7.40 -3.44
N ARG A 22 -5.70 -6.36 -3.83
CA ARG A 22 -5.83 -5.13 -3.04
C ARG A 22 -6.56 -5.42 -1.72
N VAL A 23 -6.20 -4.68 -0.69
CA VAL A 23 -6.89 -4.73 0.60
C VAL A 23 -8.16 -3.90 0.51
N ILE A 24 -9.27 -4.42 1.04
CA ILE A 24 -10.53 -3.69 1.20
C ILE A 24 -10.63 -3.20 2.64
N SER A 25 -10.89 -1.90 2.81
CA SER A 25 -11.15 -1.27 4.09
C SER A 25 -12.35 -1.92 4.79
N ARG A 26 -12.21 -2.23 6.08
CA ARG A 26 -13.31 -2.77 6.90
C ARG A 26 -14.35 -1.71 7.27
N HIS A 27 -13.97 -0.43 7.24
CA HIS A 27 -14.82 0.69 7.64
C HIS A 27 -15.62 1.25 6.47
N THR A 28 -14.98 1.35 5.29
CA THR A 28 -15.58 2.01 4.12
C THR A 28 -15.97 1.03 3.02
N ASN A 29 -15.50 -0.22 3.08
CA ASN A 29 -15.67 -1.22 2.02
C ASN A 29 -15.08 -0.78 0.66
N GLU A 30 -14.12 0.14 0.68
CA GLU A 30 -13.38 0.63 -0.48
C GLU A 30 -11.97 0.05 -0.51
N GLU A 31 -11.34 0.03 -1.69
CA GLU A 31 -9.93 -0.38 -1.82
C GLU A 31 -9.00 0.62 -1.12
N LEU A 32 -8.06 0.11 -0.33
CA LEU A 32 -6.97 0.92 0.23
C LEU A 32 -5.84 0.99 -0.80
N GLU A 33 -5.68 2.14 -1.45
CA GLU A 33 -4.62 2.33 -2.46
C GLU A 33 -3.24 2.14 -1.81
N GLY A 34 -2.35 1.41 -2.48
CA GLY A 34 -1.02 1.05 -1.93
C GLY A 34 -1.02 -0.18 -1.02
N TRP A 35 -2.16 -0.76 -0.68
CA TRP A 35 -2.25 -1.91 0.22
C TRP A 35 -2.52 -3.21 -0.53
N PHE A 36 -1.72 -4.25 -0.25
CA PHE A 36 -1.87 -5.56 -0.91
C PHE A 36 -1.76 -6.73 0.07
N HIS A 37 -2.62 -7.74 -0.11
CA HIS A 37 -2.51 -9.01 0.60
C HIS A 37 -1.40 -9.87 -0.01
N VAL A 38 -0.37 -10.20 0.78
CA VAL A 38 0.83 -10.92 0.34
C VAL A 38 0.94 -12.35 0.88
N GLY A 39 -0.10 -12.86 1.56
CA GLY A 39 -0.22 -14.24 2.07
C GLY A 39 -0.30 -14.29 3.60
N ASP A 40 -0.83 -15.38 4.18
CA ASP A 40 -0.88 -15.64 5.63
C ASP A 40 -1.31 -14.44 6.50
N GLU A 41 -2.39 -13.76 6.09
CA GLU A 41 -2.89 -12.51 6.69
C GLU A 41 -1.91 -11.33 6.59
N ALA A 42 -0.70 -11.50 6.07
CA ALA A 42 0.24 -10.42 5.85
C ALA A 42 -0.22 -9.49 4.72
N ILE A 43 0.04 -8.21 4.94
CA ILE A 43 -0.16 -7.14 3.99
C ILE A 43 1.14 -6.36 3.82
N ILE A 44 1.35 -5.86 2.62
CA ILE A 44 2.34 -4.84 2.35
C ILE A 44 1.62 -3.51 2.09
N ILE A 45 2.18 -2.44 2.61
CA ILE A 45 1.67 -1.08 2.43
C ILE A 45 2.78 -0.25 1.81
N PHE A 46 2.48 0.36 0.67
CA PHE A 46 3.24 1.49 0.14
C PHE A 46 2.60 2.76 0.65
N ASP A 47 3.31 3.44 1.53
CA ASP A 47 2.92 4.75 2.03
C ASP A 47 3.56 5.83 1.15
N PHE A 48 2.74 6.75 0.67
CA PHE A 48 3.13 7.84 -0.22
C PHE A 48 3.15 9.21 0.49
N ASP A 49 2.81 9.27 1.78
CA ASP A 49 2.93 10.46 2.62
C ASP A 49 3.17 10.07 4.07
N LYS A 50 4.43 9.84 4.46
CA LYS A 50 4.75 9.44 5.84
C LYS A 50 4.58 10.60 6.84
N SER A 51 4.25 11.80 6.37
CA SER A 51 4.16 13.01 7.20
C SER A 51 2.77 13.21 7.81
N ASP A 52 1.76 12.46 7.34
CA ASP A 52 0.35 12.62 7.75
C ASP A 52 -0.05 11.79 8.98
N ASN A 53 0.88 11.01 9.56
CA ASN A 53 0.69 10.10 10.69
C ASN A 53 -0.35 8.99 10.45
N THR A 54 -0.63 8.65 9.19
CA THR A 54 -1.43 7.49 8.80
C THR A 54 -0.72 6.72 7.69
N VAL A 55 -1.21 5.53 7.41
CA VAL A 55 -0.76 4.68 6.29
C VAL A 55 -1.86 4.53 5.23
N VAL A 56 -3.00 5.18 5.45
CA VAL A 56 -4.13 5.21 4.52
C VAL A 56 -3.91 6.35 3.55
N ASN A 57 -3.55 5.99 2.31
CA ASN A 57 -3.27 6.96 1.27
C ASN A 57 -4.54 7.66 0.78
N SER A 58 -4.59 8.98 0.87
CA SER A 58 -5.75 9.78 0.45
C SER A 58 -5.64 10.25 -1.01
N THR A 59 -4.52 10.87 -1.39
CA THR A 59 -4.26 11.37 -2.74
C THR A 59 -2.93 10.80 -3.24
N VAL A 60 -3.00 9.86 -4.18
CA VAL A 60 -1.81 9.27 -4.82
C VAL A 60 -1.82 9.65 -6.29
N THR A 61 -0.79 10.34 -6.73
CA THR A 61 -0.53 10.59 -8.16
C THR A 61 0.42 9.54 -8.72
N PRO A 62 0.41 9.28 -10.04
CA PRO A 62 1.32 8.30 -10.65
C PRO A 62 2.81 8.54 -10.37
N ASP A 63 3.19 9.79 -10.11
CA ASP A 63 4.53 10.28 -9.81
C ASP A 63 4.80 10.50 -8.31
N SER A 64 3.85 10.19 -7.42
CA SER A 64 4.10 10.20 -5.98
C SER A 64 5.21 9.20 -5.63
N ASP A 65 6.16 9.62 -4.80
CA ASP A 65 7.24 8.75 -4.35
C ASP A 65 6.73 7.78 -3.27
N VAL A 66 7.16 6.53 -3.33
CA VAL A 66 7.04 5.63 -2.18
C VAL A 66 7.93 6.17 -1.06
N GLU A 67 7.34 6.63 0.03
CA GLU A 67 8.08 7.22 1.15
C GLU A 67 8.42 6.20 2.25
N GLU A 68 7.55 5.20 2.43
CA GLU A 68 7.74 4.09 3.36
C GLU A 68 7.15 2.78 2.80
N ILE A 69 7.76 1.64 3.15
CA ILE A 69 7.28 0.30 2.80
C ILE A 69 7.12 -0.49 4.08
N ILE A 70 5.89 -0.90 4.38
CA ILE A 70 5.54 -1.55 5.64
C ILE A 70 5.06 -2.98 5.36
N LEU A 71 5.62 -3.95 6.07
CA LEU A 71 5.08 -5.31 6.16
C LEU A 71 4.39 -5.47 7.51
N ALA A 72 3.10 -5.78 7.48
CA ALA A 72 2.29 -5.94 8.68
C ALA A 72 1.31 -7.11 8.53
N TYR A 73 0.58 -7.43 9.59
CA TYR A 73 -0.47 -8.46 9.56
C TYR A 73 -1.85 -7.82 9.65
N TRP A 74 -2.72 -8.13 8.70
CA TRP A 74 -4.07 -7.58 8.56
C TRP A 74 -4.94 -7.77 9.80
N LYS A 75 -4.76 -8.87 10.53
CA LYS A 75 -5.50 -9.13 11.78
C LYS A 75 -5.25 -8.08 12.88
N HIS A 76 -4.16 -7.30 12.80
CA HIS A 76 -3.84 -6.26 13.77
C HIS A 76 -4.40 -4.88 13.39
N PHE A 77 -4.97 -4.76 12.19
CA PHE A 77 -5.74 -3.59 11.79
C PHE A 77 -7.19 -3.81 12.21
N ASN A 78 -7.82 -2.76 12.75
CA ASN A 78 -9.23 -2.77 13.13
C ASN A 78 -10.09 -2.29 11.96
#